data_AF-A0A0F9MU51-F1
#
_entry.id   AF-A0A0F9MU51-F1
#
_cell.length_a   1.000
_cell.length_b   1.000
_cell.length_c   1.000
_cell.angle_alpha   90.00
_cell.angle_beta   90.00
_cell.angle_gamma   90.00
#
_symmetry.space_group_name_H-M   'P 1'
#
loop_
_entity.id
_entity.type
_entity.pdbx_description
1 polymer ?
#
loop_
_entity_poly.entity_id
_entity_poly.type
_entity_poly.pdbx_seq_one_letter_code
_entity_poly.pdbx_strand_id
1 'polypeptide(L)'
;MLIKQIFLVGIDEKSNKISLDYKDYLFYGAIIMDLVLKDKISFSRRNLGIEILNLDSTNDVILDKMLDLINTDRENKTLLDICARFMKRSNKSDFRDIIISQLESLGSIKYLGKKRLKRRFQVTEPELKTKILNEINAVLIEKQEPTKELMLLLSLLRIQSNFSKIIPKKLRQIAEKRILKLVRHESIGKTLQDYIEEMKEEAQELADDIFDDD
;
A
#
# COMPACT_ATOMS: atom_id res chain seq x y z
N MET A 1 -9.87 6.47 1.36
CA MET A 1 -9.07 5.31 1.84
C MET A 1 -8.11 4.90 0.76
N LEU A 2 -6.84 5.16 0.98
CA LEU A 2 -5.73 4.76 0.11
C LEU A 2 -5.73 3.26 -0.17
N ILE A 3 -6.11 2.43 0.81
CA ILE A 3 -6.17 0.98 0.59
C ILE A 3 -7.19 0.58 -0.49
N LYS A 4 -8.35 1.24 -0.50
CA LYS A 4 -9.36 1.07 -1.56
C LYS A 4 -8.78 1.52 -2.90
N GLN A 5 -8.11 2.67 -2.95
CA GLN A 5 -7.52 3.19 -4.18
C GLN A 5 -6.48 2.23 -4.77
N ILE A 6 -5.54 1.75 -3.94
CA ILE A 6 -4.51 0.77 -4.33
C ILE A 6 -5.14 -0.50 -4.91
N PHE A 7 -6.18 -1.02 -4.25
CA PHE A 7 -6.85 -2.23 -4.70
C PHE A 7 -7.55 -2.04 -6.05
N LEU A 8 -8.27 -0.92 -6.22
CA LEU A 8 -9.00 -0.60 -7.44
C LEU A 8 -8.07 -0.41 -8.64
N VAL A 9 -7.04 0.42 -8.50
CA VAL A 9 -6.08 0.66 -9.60
C VAL A 9 -5.26 -0.58 -9.93
N GLY A 10 -5.08 -1.46 -8.95
CA GLY A 10 -4.32 -2.67 -9.11
C GLY A 10 -5.06 -3.84 -9.78
N ILE A 11 -6.37 -3.78 -9.95
CA ILE A 11 -7.11 -4.82 -10.69
C ILE A 11 -6.95 -4.60 -12.20
N ASP A 12 -6.39 -5.57 -12.89
CA ASP A 12 -6.38 -5.65 -14.35
C ASP A 12 -7.75 -6.20 -14.82
N GLU A 13 -8.53 -5.37 -15.52
CA GLU A 13 -9.89 -5.71 -15.97
C GLU A 13 -9.94 -6.74 -17.10
N LYS A 14 -8.84 -6.96 -17.82
CA LYS A 14 -8.79 -8.01 -18.86
C LYS A 14 -8.63 -9.39 -18.25
N SER A 15 -7.79 -9.48 -17.21
CA SER A 15 -7.48 -10.74 -16.54
C SER A 15 -8.32 -10.99 -15.30
N ASN A 16 -8.99 -9.95 -14.79
CA ASN A 16 -9.66 -9.87 -13.48
C ASN A 16 -8.73 -10.24 -12.32
N LYS A 17 -7.42 -9.98 -12.46
CA LYS A 17 -6.41 -10.30 -11.46
C LYS A 17 -5.82 -9.02 -10.93
N ILE A 18 -5.34 -9.09 -9.70
CA ILE A 18 -4.55 -8.00 -9.15
C ILE A 18 -3.12 -8.07 -9.73
N SER A 19 -2.65 -6.97 -10.34
CA SER A 19 -1.40 -6.89 -11.11
C SER A 19 -0.24 -6.22 -10.39
N LEU A 20 -0.50 -5.51 -9.29
CA LEU A 20 0.55 -4.96 -8.45
C LEU A 20 1.25 -6.10 -7.71
N ASP A 21 2.51 -5.88 -7.39
CA ASP A 21 3.26 -6.76 -6.50
C ASP A 21 2.84 -6.41 -5.07
N TYR A 22 2.02 -7.29 -4.48
CA TYR A 22 1.45 -7.13 -3.15
C TYR A 22 2.28 -7.93 -2.17
N LYS A 23 3.38 -7.35 -1.68
CA LYS A 23 3.79 -7.72 -0.33
C LYS A 23 2.80 -7.07 0.64
N ASP A 24 2.46 -7.77 1.73
CA ASP A 24 1.47 -7.30 2.70
C ASP A 24 1.77 -5.88 3.22
N TYR A 25 3.04 -5.48 3.22
CA TYR A 25 3.53 -4.11 3.47
C TYR A 25 2.83 -2.99 2.71
N LEU A 26 2.45 -3.21 1.45
CA LEU A 26 1.77 -2.18 0.67
C LEU A 26 0.40 -1.85 1.28
N PHE A 27 -0.31 -2.86 1.79
CA PHE A 27 -1.60 -2.68 2.45
C PHE A 27 -1.45 -2.04 3.83
N TYR A 28 -0.45 -2.47 4.61
CA TYR A 28 -0.18 -1.85 5.92
C TYR A 28 0.24 -0.40 5.78
N GLY A 29 1.11 -0.09 4.82
CA GLY A 29 1.48 1.28 4.48
C GLY A 29 0.26 2.12 4.13
N ALA A 30 -0.65 1.58 3.31
CA ALA A 30 -1.88 2.28 2.96
C ALA A 30 -2.79 2.58 4.16
N ILE A 31 -2.93 1.63 5.09
CA ILE A 31 -3.75 1.78 6.31
C ILE A 31 -3.13 2.81 7.25
N ILE A 32 -1.81 2.76 7.45
CA ILE A 32 -1.09 3.73 8.27
C ILE A 32 -1.20 5.13 7.68
N MET A 33 -1.04 5.27 6.36
CA MET A 33 -1.22 6.55 5.67
C MET A 33 -2.67 7.04 5.74
N ASP A 34 -3.67 6.14 5.70
CA ASP A 34 -5.08 6.49 5.94
C ASP A 34 -5.31 7.04 7.35
N LEU A 35 -4.63 6.49 8.38
CA LEU A 35 -4.65 7.04 9.74
C LEU A 35 -4.01 8.43 9.83
N VAL A 36 -2.92 8.68 9.08
CA VAL A 36 -2.29 10.01 8.96
C VAL A 36 -3.22 11.00 8.27
N LEU A 37 -3.94 10.58 7.22
CA LEU A 37 -4.91 11.45 6.53
C LEU A 37 -6.11 11.81 7.39
N LYS A 38 -6.47 10.96 8.35
CA LYS A 38 -7.54 11.19 9.33
C LYS A 38 -7.05 11.88 10.61
N ASP A 39 -5.80 12.35 10.64
CA ASP A 39 -5.15 12.99 11.78
C ASP A 39 -5.27 12.14 13.07
N LYS A 40 -5.25 10.81 12.94
CA LYS A 40 -5.24 9.87 14.08
C LYS A 40 -3.85 9.65 14.63
N ILE A 41 -2.86 9.65 13.73
CA ILE A 41 -1.46 9.49 14.06
C ILE A 41 -0.58 10.49 13.32
N SER A 42 0.60 10.74 13.89
CA SER A 42 1.67 11.57 13.37
C SER A 42 2.98 10.77 13.40
N PHE A 43 3.96 11.20 12.59
CA PHE A 43 5.30 10.59 12.60
C PHE A 43 6.35 11.60 13.06
N SER A 44 7.15 11.19 14.03
CA SER A 44 8.37 11.90 14.42
C SER A 44 9.36 11.93 13.26
N ARG A 45 9.83 13.14 12.91
CA ARG A 45 10.81 13.34 11.83
C ARG A 45 12.17 12.69 12.09
N ARG A 46 12.51 12.36 13.34
CA ARG A 46 13.85 11.87 13.71
C ARG A 46 13.99 10.35 13.58
N ASN A 47 12.94 9.60 13.92
CA ASN A 47 13.01 8.15 14.03
C ASN A 47 11.77 7.42 13.47
N LEU A 48 10.85 8.15 12.84
CA LEU A 48 9.55 7.62 12.41
C LEU A 48 8.77 6.92 13.54
N GLY A 49 8.98 7.41 14.76
CA GLY A 49 8.15 7.08 15.90
C GLY A 49 6.73 7.56 15.67
N ILE A 50 5.75 6.70 15.89
CA ILE A 50 4.33 7.01 15.77
C ILE A 50 3.88 7.73 17.04
N GLU A 51 3.26 8.89 16.84
CA GLU A 51 2.56 9.65 17.86
C GLU A 51 1.05 9.53 17.62
N ILE A 52 0.29 9.18 18.66
CA ILE A 52 -1.17 9.10 18.58
C ILE A 52 -1.73 10.48 18.88
N LEU A 53 -2.48 11.04 17.92
CA LEU A 53 -3.11 12.35 18.03
C LEU A 53 -4.55 12.23 18.52
N ASN A 54 -5.28 11.21 18.07
CA ASN A 54 -6.68 10.99 18.43
C ASN A 54 -7.03 9.49 18.37
N LEU A 55 -7.74 8.99 19.39
CA LEU A 55 -8.23 7.62 19.53
C LEU A 55 -9.71 7.42 19.19
N ASP A 56 -10.46 8.48 18.88
CA ASP A 56 -11.87 8.36 18.49
C ASP A 56 -12.01 7.42 17.28
N SER A 57 -13.12 6.70 17.20
CA SER A 57 -13.38 5.81 16.07
C SER A 57 -13.29 6.55 14.73
N THR A 58 -12.71 5.87 13.76
CA THR A 58 -12.64 6.29 12.35
C THR A 58 -13.89 5.91 11.57
N ASN A 59 -14.82 5.20 12.21
CA ASN A 59 -15.94 4.45 11.62
C ASN A 59 -15.50 3.42 10.56
N ASP A 60 -14.25 2.98 10.65
CA ASP A 60 -13.67 1.97 9.78
C ASP A 60 -12.99 0.89 10.62
N VAL A 61 -13.49 -0.35 10.51
CA VAL A 61 -13.05 -1.47 11.34
C VAL A 61 -11.57 -1.78 11.17
N ILE A 62 -11.02 -1.59 9.97
CA ILE A 62 -9.61 -1.88 9.69
C ILE A 62 -8.72 -0.81 10.33
N LEU A 63 -9.08 0.47 10.14
CA LEU A 63 -8.34 1.57 10.72
C LEU A 63 -8.42 1.58 12.25
N ASP A 64 -9.60 1.30 12.83
CA ASP A 64 -9.78 1.24 14.28
C ASP A 64 -8.97 0.10 14.91
N LYS A 65 -8.92 -1.08 14.27
CA LYS A 65 -8.05 -2.19 14.70
C LYS A 65 -6.57 -1.84 14.63
N MET A 66 -6.14 -1.15 13.56
CA MET A 66 -4.76 -0.70 13.45
C MET A 66 -4.43 0.33 14.53
N LEU A 67 -5.33 1.28 14.79
CA LEU A 67 -5.15 2.30 15.81
C LEU A 67 -5.06 1.69 17.22
N ASP A 68 -5.90 0.70 17.52
CA ASP A 68 -5.84 -0.05 18.78
C ASP A 68 -4.52 -0.83 18.94
N LEU A 69 -4.01 -1.43 17.85
CA LEU A 69 -2.68 -2.07 17.88
C LEU A 69 -1.57 -1.05 18.20
N ILE A 70 -1.60 0.12 17.55
CA ILE A 70 -0.61 1.18 17.79
C ILE A 70 -0.69 1.67 19.24
N ASN A 71 -1.90 1.81 19.79
CA ASN A 71 -2.14 2.28 21.16
C ASN A 71 -1.68 1.28 22.23
N THR A 72 -1.88 -0.01 21.98
CA THR A 72 -1.54 -1.06 22.94
C THR A 72 -0.04 -1.40 22.96
N ASP A 73 0.72 -1.02 21.93
CA ASP A 73 2.16 -1.27 21.86
C ASP A 73 2.97 -0.22 22.62
N ARG A 74 3.44 -0.60 23.82
CA ARG A 74 4.17 0.30 24.72
C ARG A 74 5.68 0.37 24.44
N GLU A 75 6.25 -0.62 23.78
CA GLU A 75 7.70 -0.81 23.67
C GLU A 75 8.25 -0.44 22.29
N ASN A 76 7.48 -0.63 21.21
CA ASN A 76 7.97 -0.44 19.85
C ASN A 76 7.07 0.52 19.05
N LYS A 77 7.52 1.77 18.90
CA LYS A 77 6.73 2.83 18.23
C LYS A 77 7.18 3.15 16.82
N THR A 78 8.11 2.42 16.20
CA THR A 78 8.50 2.73 14.82
C THR A 78 7.53 2.15 13.81
N LEU A 79 7.44 2.77 12.63
CA LEU A 79 6.67 2.26 11.50
C LEU A 79 6.95 0.79 11.18
N LEU A 80 8.22 0.42 11.19
CA LEU A 80 8.66 -0.93 10.82
C LEU A 80 8.30 -1.95 11.88
N ASP A 81 8.49 -1.63 13.16
CA ASP A 81 8.10 -2.54 14.25
C ASP A 81 6.62 -2.87 14.23
N ILE A 82 5.78 -1.86 13.99
CA ILE A 82 4.33 -2.00 13.95
C ILE A 82 3.93 -2.82 12.72
N CYS A 83 4.52 -2.55 11.56
CA CYS A 83 4.33 -3.39 10.36
C CYS A 83 4.73 -4.85 10.63
N ALA A 84 5.92 -5.08 11.19
CA ALA A 84 6.49 -6.38 11.51
C ALA A 84 5.59 -7.18 12.48
N ARG A 85 5.13 -6.54 13.55
CA ARG A 85 4.24 -7.16 14.55
C ARG A 85 2.85 -7.43 14.00
N PHE A 86 2.31 -6.49 13.21
CA PHE A 86 1.01 -6.68 12.58
C PHE A 86 1.03 -7.95 11.74
N MET A 87 2.04 -8.12 10.88
CA MET A 87 2.20 -9.33 10.08
C MET A 87 2.38 -10.62 10.90
N LYS A 88 3.06 -10.55 12.05
CA LYS A 88 3.25 -11.72 12.93
C LYS A 88 1.95 -12.12 13.64
N ARG A 89 1.14 -11.13 14.05
CA ARG A 89 -0.14 -11.35 14.77
C ARG A 89 -1.29 -11.71 13.84
N SER A 90 -1.31 -11.16 12.63
CA SER A 90 -2.24 -11.58 11.60
C SER A 90 -1.77 -12.90 11.03
N ASN A 91 -2.58 -13.96 11.05
CA ASN A 91 -2.44 -14.97 10.00
C ASN A 91 -2.51 -14.20 8.68
N LYS A 92 -1.44 -14.25 7.86
CA LYS A 92 -1.31 -13.44 6.64
C LYS A 92 -2.54 -13.54 5.71
N SER A 93 -3.30 -14.64 5.79
CA SER A 93 -4.58 -14.83 5.11
C SER A 93 -5.69 -13.89 5.58
N ASP A 94 -5.79 -13.64 6.88
CA ASP A 94 -7.01 -13.13 7.51
C ASP A 94 -7.18 -11.64 7.27
N PHE A 95 -6.09 -10.88 7.29
CA PHE A 95 -6.18 -9.43 7.15
C PHE A 95 -6.48 -9.00 5.71
N ARG A 96 -5.83 -9.65 4.75
CA ARG A 96 -6.15 -9.48 3.34
C ARG A 96 -7.61 -9.86 3.06
N ASP A 97 -8.10 -10.91 3.70
CA ASP A 97 -9.49 -11.37 3.55
C ASP A 97 -10.47 -10.39 4.19
N ILE A 98 -10.12 -9.78 5.33
CA ILE A 98 -10.89 -8.68 5.93
C ILE A 98 -10.96 -7.47 4.98
N ILE A 99 -9.81 -7.02 4.43
CA ILE A 99 -9.76 -5.91 3.47
C ILE A 99 -10.66 -6.21 2.27
N ILE A 100 -10.51 -7.39 1.67
CA ILE A 100 -11.31 -7.80 0.51
C ILE A 100 -12.79 -7.84 0.86
N SER A 101 -13.14 -8.45 2.00
CA SER A 101 -14.54 -8.58 2.44
C SER A 101 -15.17 -7.21 2.68
N GLN A 102 -14.42 -6.26 3.23
CA GLN A 102 -14.89 -4.89 3.41
C GLN A 102 -15.05 -4.14 2.08
N LEU A 103 -14.10 -4.28 1.16
CA LEU A 103 -14.23 -3.67 -0.18
C LEU A 103 -15.42 -4.25 -0.96
N GLU A 104 -15.71 -5.54 -0.76
CA GLU A 104 -16.88 -6.21 -1.34
C GLU A 104 -18.19 -5.77 -0.68
N SER A 105 -18.24 -5.65 0.66
CA SER A 105 -19.43 -5.17 1.37
C SER A 105 -19.77 -3.70 1.07
N LEU A 106 -18.74 -2.88 0.81
CA LEU A 106 -18.89 -1.51 0.33
C LEU A 106 -19.22 -1.43 -1.16
N GLY A 107 -19.41 -2.57 -1.85
CA GLY A 107 -19.77 -2.62 -3.26
C GLY A 107 -18.71 -2.03 -4.20
N SER A 108 -17.44 -1.99 -3.78
CA SER A 108 -16.32 -1.43 -4.56
C SER A 108 -15.66 -2.47 -5.48
N ILE A 109 -15.74 -3.74 -5.09
CA ILE A 109 -15.30 -4.89 -5.90
C ILE A 109 -16.29 -6.04 -5.76
N LYS A 110 -16.20 -7.00 -6.68
CA LYS A 110 -16.89 -8.30 -6.59
C LYS A 110 -15.87 -9.43 -6.72
N TYR A 111 -15.86 -10.37 -5.77
CA TYR A 111 -15.01 -11.54 -5.84
C TYR A 111 -15.58 -12.56 -6.85
N LEU A 112 -14.74 -12.99 -7.79
CA LEU A 112 -15.10 -13.94 -8.86
C LEU A 112 -14.58 -15.36 -8.61
N GLY A 113 -14.01 -15.64 -7.42
CA GLY A 113 -13.42 -16.94 -7.09
C GLY A 113 -11.92 -17.05 -7.39
N LYS A 114 -11.41 -18.29 -7.33
CA LYS A 114 -10.00 -18.64 -7.61
C LYS A 114 -9.90 -19.41 -8.93
N LYS A 115 -8.88 -19.11 -9.75
CA LYS A 115 -8.49 -19.94 -10.90
C LYS A 115 -6.98 -20.14 -10.90
N ARG A 116 -6.52 -21.40 -10.88
CA ARG A 116 -5.09 -21.78 -10.80
C ARG A 116 -4.38 -21.00 -9.68
N LEU A 117 -4.90 -21.10 -8.46
CA LEU A 117 -4.40 -20.43 -7.23
C LEU A 117 -4.52 -18.90 -7.18
N LYS A 118 -4.82 -18.21 -8.29
CA LYS A 118 -5.00 -16.75 -8.30
C LYS A 118 -6.46 -16.37 -8.08
N ARG A 119 -6.70 -15.53 -7.07
CA ARG A 119 -8.00 -14.89 -6.82
C ARG A 119 -8.34 -13.91 -7.95
N ARG A 120 -9.63 -13.79 -8.26
CA ARG A 120 -10.14 -12.91 -9.31
C ARG A 120 -11.17 -11.93 -8.75
N PHE A 121 -11.12 -10.71 -9.26
CA PHE A 121 -11.96 -9.61 -8.80
C PHE A 121 -12.45 -8.80 -10.00
N GLN A 122 -13.68 -8.32 -9.90
CA GLN A 122 -14.25 -7.34 -10.80
C GLN A 122 -14.37 -6.02 -10.05
N VAL A 123 -14.00 -4.92 -10.71
CA VAL A 123 -14.29 -3.57 -10.20
C VAL A 123 -15.75 -3.26 -10.47
N THR A 124 -16.50 -2.88 -9.44
CA THR A 124 -17.92 -2.51 -9.55
C THR A 124 -18.10 -1.00 -9.65
N GLU A 125 -17.07 -0.21 -9.31
CA GLU A 125 -17.03 1.25 -9.46
C GLU A 125 -15.97 1.68 -10.51
N PRO A 126 -16.18 1.39 -11.82
CA PRO A 126 -15.19 1.68 -12.86
C PRO A 126 -14.90 3.18 -13.01
N GLU A 127 -15.89 4.04 -12.73
CA GLU A 127 -15.74 5.50 -12.76
C GLU A 127 -14.74 5.98 -11.71
N LEU A 128 -14.80 5.44 -10.49
CA LEU A 128 -13.88 5.81 -9.42
C LEU A 128 -12.45 5.40 -9.76
N LYS A 129 -12.26 4.16 -10.26
CA LYS A 129 -10.94 3.71 -10.73
C LYS A 129 -10.41 4.62 -11.84
N THR A 130 -11.25 4.96 -12.82
CA THR A 130 -10.88 5.83 -13.95
C THR A 130 -10.49 7.22 -13.44
N LYS A 131 -11.25 7.79 -12.50
CA LYS A 131 -10.91 9.06 -11.84
C LYS A 131 -9.53 9.02 -11.20
N ILE A 132 -9.24 8.00 -10.37
CA ILE A 132 -7.94 7.84 -9.71
C ILE A 132 -6.81 7.73 -10.74
N LEU A 133 -6.99 6.93 -11.80
CA LEU A 133 -5.99 6.79 -12.87
C LEU A 133 -5.75 8.11 -13.62
N ASN A 134 -6.80 8.90 -13.86
CA ASN A 134 -6.69 10.21 -14.47
C ASN A 134 -5.94 11.19 -13.57
N GLU A 135 -6.22 11.21 -12.27
CA GLU A 135 -5.49 12.03 -11.28
C GLU A 135 -4.00 11.65 -11.21
N ILE A 136 -3.68 10.35 -11.23
CA ILE A 136 -2.30 9.86 -11.32
C ILE A 136 -1.63 10.34 -12.61
N ASN A 137 -2.31 10.23 -13.76
CA ASN A 137 -1.76 10.67 -15.05
C ASN A 137 -1.55 12.19 -15.09
N ALA A 138 -2.49 12.97 -14.58
CA ALA A 138 -2.39 14.42 -14.46
C ALA A 138 -1.13 14.85 -13.70
N VAL A 139 -0.83 14.18 -12.58
CA VAL A 139 0.37 14.50 -11.79
C VAL A 139 1.66 13.98 -12.42
N LEU A 140 1.67 12.73 -12.88
CA LEU A 140 2.89 12.06 -13.34
C LEU A 140 3.30 12.44 -14.76
N ILE A 141 2.32 12.72 -15.64
CA ILE A 141 2.54 12.97 -17.06
C ILE A 141 2.34 14.45 -17.39
N GLU A 142 1.22 15.03 -16.95
CA GLU A 142 0.89 16.43 -17.22
C GLU A 142 1.53 17.41 -16.21
N LYS A 143 2.22 16.87 -15.20
CA LYS A 143 2.98 17.61 -14.18
C LYS A 143 2.12 18.54 -13.33
N GLN A 144 0.84 18.21 -13.14
CA GLN A 144 0.01 18.89 -12.15
C GLN A 144 0.56 18.68 -10.73
N GLU A 145 0.18 19.56 -9.81
CA GLU A 145 0.57 19.46 -8.41
C GLU A 145 -0.39 18.50 -7.66
N PRO A 146 0.14 17.54 -6.90
CA PRO A 146 -0.67 16.55 -6.22
C PRO A 146 -1.29 17.08 -4.92
N THR A 147 -2.44 16.50 -4.56
CA THR A 147 -2.99 16.64 -3.21
C THR A 147 -2.17 15.83 -2.20
N LYS A 148 -2.37 16.07 -0.89
CA LYS A 148 -1.74 15.26 0.18
C LYS A 148 -2.08 13.77 0.05
N GLU A 149 -3.35 13.44 -0.21
CA GLU A 149 -3.79 12.05 -0.42
C GLU A 149 -3.11 11.43 -1.64
N LEU A 150 -3.07 12.15 -2.77
CA LEU A 150 -2.44 11.64 -3.99
C LEU A 150 -0.93 11.49 -3.85
N MET A 151 -0.25 12.36 -3.08
CA MET A 151 1.17 12.21 -2.74
C MET A 151 1.45 10.88 -2.01
N LEU A 152 0.61 10.54 -1.03
CA LEU A 152 0.73 9.29 -0.28
C LEU A 152 0.39 8.07 -1.15
N LEU A 153 -0.63 8.17 -2.01
CA LEU A 153 -0.90 7.12 -2.99
C LEU A 153 0.29 6.88 -3.92
N LEU A 154 0.89 7.95 -4.43
CA LEU A 154 2.06 7.87 -5.30
C LEU A 154 3.28 7.29 -4.58
N SER A 155 3.48 7.59 -3.29
CA SER A 155 4.58 6.99 -2.54
C SER A 155 4.40 5.49 -2.37
N LEU A 156 3.17 5.01 -2.14
CA LEU A 156 2.83 3.59 -2.15
C LEU A 156 2.99 2.95 -3.53
N LEU A 157 2.53 3.61 -4.60
CA LEU A 157 2.67 3.08 -5.97
C LEU A 157 4.10 3.07 -6.48
N ARG A 158 4.98 3.92 -5.92
CA ARG A 158 6.42 3.84 -6.18
C ARG A 158 7.00 2.53 -5.66
N ILE A 159 6.44 1.98 -4.58
CA ILE A 159 6.97 0.76 -3.97
C ILE A 159 7.03 -0.35 -5.02
N GLN A 160 8.22 -0.92 -5.19
CA GLN A 160 8.51 -1.95 -6.21
C GLN A 160 8.10 -1.56 -7.65
N SER A 161 8.10 -0.26 -7.96
CA SER A 161 7.67 0.26 -9.26
C SER A 161 6.25 -0.17 -9.65
N ASN A 162 5.34 -0.30 -8.68
CA ASN A 162 3.95 -0.71 -8.92
C ASN A 162 3.20 0.21 -9.90
N PHE A 163 3.53 1.52 -9.93
CA PHE A 163 3.02 2.47 -10.90
C PHE A 163 3.29 2.03 -12.36
N SER A 164 4.35 1.26 -12.63
CA SER A 164 4.66 0.77 -13.98
C SER A 164 3.58 -0.18 -14.52
N LYS A 165 2.81 -0.83 -13.65
CA LYS A 165 1.71 -1.72 -14.04
C LYS A 165 0.49 -0.95 -14.58
N ILE A 166 0.29 0.29 -14.12
CA ILE A 166 -0.84 1.14 -14.49
C ILE A 166 -0.46 2.18 -15.56
N ILE A 167 0.82 2.55 -15.67
CA ILE A 167 1.31 3.50 -16.67
C ILE A 167 1.74 2.78 -17.96
N PRO A 168 1.30 3.25 -19.15
CA PRO A 168 1.74 2.71 -20.43
C PRO A 168 3.26 2.71 -20.59
N LYS A 169 3.82 1.64 -21.17
CA LYS A 169 5.28 1.44 -21.29
C LYS A 169 6.03 2.66 -21.86
N LYS A 170 5.46 3.33 -22.86
CA LYS A 170 6.02 4.53 -23.51
C LYS A 170 6.15 5.75 -22.58
N LEU A 171 5.37 5.81 -21.51
CA LEU A 171 5.34 6.93 -20.55
C LEU A 171 6.07 6.61 -19.23
N ARG A 172 6.48 5.36 -19.01
CA ARG A 172 7.06 4.92 -17.71
C ARG A 172 8.29 5.70 -17.30
N GLN A 173 9.20 6.02 -18.22
CA GLN A 173 10.40 6.80 -17.90
C GLN A 173 10.06 8.22 -17.44
N ILE A 174 9.03 8.84 -18.03
CA ILE A 174 8.57 10.18 -17.65
C ILE A 174 7.94 10.12 -16.25
N ALA A 175 7.04 9.16 -16.05
CA ALA A 175 6.38 8.94 -14.77
C ALA A 175 7.37 8.63 -13.65
N GLU A 176 8.38 7.78 -13.89
CA GLU A 176 9.42 7.40 -12.92
C GLU A 176 10.21 8.64 -12.46
N LYS A 177 10.66 9.48 -13.39
CA LYS A 177 11.38 10.71 -13.03
C LYS A 177 10.51 11.65 -12.20
N ARG A 178 9.22 11.77 -12.52
CA ARG A 178 8.30 12.66 -11.80
C ARG A 178 7.96 12.12 -10.42
N ILE A 179 7.64 10.82 -10.29
CA ILE A 179 7.28 10.22 -9.01
C ILE A 179 8.46 10.28 -8.02
N LEU A 180 9.68 9.96 -8.47
CA LEU A 180 10.90 10.08 -7.66
C LEU A 180 11.08 11.50 -7.12
N LYS A 181 10.88 12.53 -7.96
CA LYS A 181 11.01 13.94 -7.53
C LYS A 181 9.95 14.33 -6.50
N LEU A 182 8.72 13.85 -6.66
CA LEU A 182 7.60 14.16 -5.78
C LEU A 182 7.78 13.50 -4.42
N VAL A 183 8.00 12.19 -4.38
CA VAL A 183 7.92 11.42 -3.15
C VAL A 183 9.26 11.23 -2.43
N ARG A 184 10.36 11.85 -2.92
CA ARG A 184 11.70 11.73 -2.30
C ARG A 184 11.75 12.10 -0.81
N HIS A 185 10.86 13.00 -0.38
CA HIS A 185 10.78 13.50 0.99
C HIS A 185 9.61 12.90 1.78
N GLU A 186 8.86 11.98 1.17
CA GLU A 186 7.79 11.26 1.86
C GLU A 186 8.40 10.08 2.61
N SER A 187 8.45 10.20 3.93
CA SER A 187 9.25 9.32 4.77
C SER A 187 8.64 7.93 4.94
N ILE A 188 7.31 7.79 4.96
CA ILE A 188 6.64 6.51 5.20
C ILE A 188 6.89 5.58 4.01
N GLY A 189 6.56 6.04 2.80
CA GLY A 189 6.74 5.28 1.57
C GLY A 189 8.21 4.96 1.28
N LYS A 190 9.13 5.88 1.61
CA LYS A 190 10.57 5.60 1.52
C LYS A 190 10.98 4.47 2.47
N THR A 191 10.62 4.55 3.75
CA THR A 191 11.00 3.52 4.73
C THR A 191 10.39 2.16 4.42
N LEU A 192 9.17 2.11 3.89
CA LEU A 192 8.57 0.86 3.42
C LEU A 192 9.31 0.29 2.20
N GLN A 193 9.76 1.14 1.27
CA GLN A 193 10.56 0.71 0.13
C GLN A 193 11.90 0.12 0.59
N ASP A 194 12.64 0.86 1.43
CA ASP A 194 13.97 0.46 1.93
C ASP A 194 13.87 -0.90 2.65
N TYR A 195 12.86 -1.09 3.50
CA TYR A 195 12.64 -2.36 4.20
C TYR A 195 12.28 -3.52 3.26
N ILE A 196 11.50 -3.25 2.21
CA ILE A 196 11.15 -4.27 1.22
C ILE A 196 12.37 -4.72 0.39
N GLU A 197 13.31 -3.81 0.16
CA GLU A 197 14.60 -4.06 -0.51
C GLU A 197 15.51 -4.90 0.39
N GLU A 198 15.71 -4.52 1.65
CA GLU A 198 16.48 -5.29 2.65
C GLU A 198 15.99 -6.75 2.75
N MET A 199 14.68 -6.95 2.88
CA MET A 199 14.12 -8.31 2.90
C MET A 199 14.31 -9.11 1.62
N LYS A 200 14.50 -8.45 0.46
CA LYS A 200 14.78 -9.16 -0.80
C LYS A 200 16.24 -9.60 -0.83
N GLU A 201 17.13 -8.74 -0.36
CA GLU A 201 18.56 -9.03 -0.24
C GLU A 201 18.78 -10.21 0.70
N GLU A 202 18.22 -10.17 1.93
CA GLU A 202 18.29 -11.29 2.89
C GLU A 202 17.74 -12.61 2.31
N ALA A 203 16.61 -12.55 1.59
CA ALA A 203 16.01 -13.73 0.99
C ALA A 203 16.82 -14.28 -0.19
N GLN A 204 17.60 -13.42 -0.86
CA GLN A 204 18.47 -13.81 -1.96
C GLN A 204 19.77 -14.41 -1.44
N GLU A 205 20.38 -13.82 -0.40
CA GLU A 205 21.54 -14.38 0.31
C GLU A 205 21.23 -15.78 0.85
N LEU A 206 20.08 -15.97 1.52
CA LEU A 206 19.63 -17.28 1.99
C LEU A 206 19.40 -18.30 0.86
N ALA A 207 19.04 -17.84 -0.34
CA ALA A 207 18.87 -18.74 -1.47
C ALA A 207 20.23 -19.13 -2.03
N ASP A 208 21.14 -18.17 -2.20
CA ASP A 208 22.48 -18.38 -2.72
C ASP A 208 23.29 -19.31 -1.78
N ASP A 209 23.18 -19.15 -0.45
CA ASP A 209 23.77 -20.04 0.55
C ASP A 209 23.28 -21.50 0.45
N ILE A 210 22.04 -21.72 0.00
CA ILE A 210 21.47 -23.06 -0.20
C ILE A 210 21.98 -23.71 -1.50
N PHE A 211 22.34 -22.90 -2.50
CA PHE A 211 22.78 -23.39 -3.81
C PHE A 211 24.31 -23.45 -3.97
N ASP A 212 25.09 -22.84 -3.07
CA ASP A 212 26.55 -22.91 -3.03
C ASP A 212 27.10 -24.09 -2.20
N ASP A 213 26.23 -24.86 -1.52
CA ASP A 213 26.57 -26.06 -0.73
C ASP A 213 26.39 -27.40 -1.51
N ASP A 214 26.10 -27.36 -2.83
CA ASP A 214 26.02 -28.51 -3.75
C ASP A 214 27.21 -28.57 -4.74
#